data_AF-A0AB34LBZ6-F1
#
_entry.id   AF-A0AB34LBZ6-F1
#
_cell.length_a   1.000
_cell.length_b   1.000
_cell.length_c   1.000
_cell.angle_alpha   90.00
_cell.angle_beta   90.00
_cell.angle_gamma   90.00
#
_symmetry.space_group_name_H-M   'P 1'
#
loop_
_entity.id
_entity.type
_entity.pdbx_description
1 polymer ?
#
loop_
_entity_poly.entity_id
_entity_poly.type
_entity_poly.pdbx_seq_one_letter_code
_entity_poly.pdbx_strand_id
1 'polypeptide(L)'
;MNMNSIKKMMLSGALGCLISGMAYADGSSPQPVKPYWQDIQVVAVNKEKPRSSFMSYADRETALTSRFEKSPYYSLLNGTWKFFFVDSYKDLPQNITDPSVNTSSWDDITVPGNWEVQGHGVAIYTNHGYEFKPK
;
A
#
# COMPACT_ATOMS: atom_id res chain seq x y z
N MET A 1 5.07 80.07 15.22
CA MET A 1 4.59 78.89 15.95
C MET A 1 3.21 79.24 16.52
N ASN A 2 2.14 78.59 16.08
CA ASN A 2 0.80 78.79 16.66
C ASN A 2 0.21 77.44 17.09
N MET A 3 -0.33 77.42 18.30
CA MET A 3 -0.44 76.29 19.22
C MET A 3 -1.69 75.41 19.00
N ASN A 4 -2.45 75.66 17.93
CA ASN A 4 -3.72 74.99 17.66
C ASN A 4 -3.65 73.86 16.63
N SER A 5 -2.51 73.69 15.94
CA SER A 5 -2.34 72.66 14.91
C SER A 5 -1.86 71.31 15.45
N ILE A 6 -1.55 71.20 16.75
CA ILE A 6 -0.83 70.05 17.32
C ILE A 6 -1.73 69.18 18.23
N LYS A 7 -2.96 69.61 18.57
CA LYS A 7 -3.84 68.91 19.54
C LYS A 7 -5.05 68.15 18.98
N LYS A 8 -5.20 68.02 17.67
CA LYS A 8 -6.05 67.00 17.04
C LYS A 8 -5.13 66.09 16.22
N MET A 9 -4.26 65.31 16.85
CA MET A 9 -4.63 64.07 17.53
C MET A 9 -5.66 63.31 16.69
N MET A 10 -5.16 62.39 15.86
CA MET A 10 -5.40 60.97 16.10
C MET A 10 -6.88 60.64 16.18
N LEU A 11 -7.51 60.45 15.02
CA LEU A 11 -8.59 59.48 14.88
C LEU A 11 -8.89 59.27 13.40
N SER A 12 -8.80 58.01 12.96
CA SER A 12 -9.25 57.50 11.65
C SER A 12 -8.42 57.99 10.45
N GLY A 13 -7.88 57.14 9.60
CA GLY A 13 -8.15 55.73 9.37
C GLY A 13 -7.66 55.47 7.94
N ALA A 14 -6.90 54.40 7.77
CA ALA A 14 -6.23 54.04 6.54
C ALA A 14 -7.18 53.88 5.34
N LEU A 15 -6.74 54.30 4.16
CA LEU A 15 -6.91 53.47 2.95
C LEU A 15 -5.84 53.85 1.92
N GLY A 16 -4.61 53.42 2.21
CA GLY A 16 -3.51 53.42 1.26
C GLY A 16 -3.65 52.25 0.29
N CYS A 17 -3.57 52.59 -0.99
CA CYS A 17 -2.75 51.93 -2.00
C CYS A 17 -2.69 50.40 -2.07
N LEU A 18 -3.01 49.94 -3.29
CA LEU A 18 -2.39 48.86 -4.04
C LEU A 18 -2.92 47.45 -3.77
N ILE A 19 -3.84 47.10 -4.65
CA ILE A 19 -4.10 45.74 -5.11
C ILE A 19 -2.78 45.22 -5.71
N SER A 20 -1.99 44.47 -4.95
CA SER A 20 -1.07 43.48 -5.53
C SER A 20 -1.55 42.11 -5.07
N GLY A 21 -1.92 41.29 -6.05
CA GLY A 21 -2.28 39.90 -5.80
C GLY A 21 -1.07 39.19 -5.23
N MET A 22 -1.13 38.84 -3.94
CA MET A 22 -0.33 37.74 -3.43
C MET A 22 -0.90 36.47 -4.05
N ALA A 23 -0.34 36.06 -5.18
CA ALA A 23 -0.37 34.66 -5.55
C ALA A 23 0.38 33.93 -4.44
N TYR A 24 -0.36 33.32 -3.51
CA TYR A 24 0.20 32.25 -2.71
C TYR A 24 0.55 31.15 -3.71
N ALA A 25 1.83 31.07 -4.07
CA ALA A 25 2.36 29.84 -4.60
C ALA A 25 2.15 28.81 -3.49
N ASP A 26 1.18 27.91 -3.67
CA ASP A 26 1.10 26.73 -2.83
C ASP A 26 2.40 25.96 -3.06
N GLY A 27 3.32 26.10 -2.12
CA GLY A 27 4.65 25.47 -2.13
C GLY A 27 4.58 23.96 -1.93
N SER A 28 3.39 23.35 -2.02
CA SER A 28 3.24 21.92 -2.12
C SER A 28 3.79 21.44 -3.46
N SER A 29 5.10 21.19 -3.50
CA SER A 29 5.61 20.18 -4.43
C SER A 29 4.76 18.91 -4.23
N PRO A 30 4.30 18.24 -5.30
CA PRO A 30 3.59 16.97 -5.16
C PRO A 30 4.49 16.05 -4.35
N GLN A 31 4.07 15.74 -3.12
CA GLN A 31 4.82 14.82 -2.29
C GLN A 31 4.87 13.48 -3.05
N PRO A 32 6.03 12.81 -3.10
CA PRO A 32 6.11 11.50 -3.74
C PRO A 32 5.05 10.59 -3.13
N VAL A 33 4.20 10.00 -3.97
CA VAL A 33 3.19 9.05 -3.51
C VAL A 33 3.92 7.85 -2.91
N LYS A 34 3.77 7.62 -1.62
CA LYS A 34 4.37 6.47 -0.93
C LYS A 34 3.74 5.18 -1.48
N PRO A 35 4.53 4.11 -1.72
CA PRO A 35 3.95 2.82 -2.04
C PRO A 35 3.13 2.31 -0.85
N TYR A 36 2.08 1.54 -1.12
CA TYR A 36 1.13 1.12 -0.08
C TYR A 36 1.78 0.43 1.13
N TRP A 37 2.84 -0.36 0.91
CA TRP A 37 3.56 -1.04 1.99
C TRP A 37 4.41 -0.11 2.89
N GLN A 38 4.55 1.18 2.55
CA GLN A 38 5.14 2.21 3.40
C GLN A 38 4.11 3.14 4.04
N ASP A 39 2.83 3.02 3.67
CA ASP A 39 1.76 3.88 4.20
C ASP A 39 0.90 3.12 5.22
N ILE A 40 1.10 3.44 6.50
CA ILE A 40 0.36 2.82 7.61
C ILE A 40 -1.15 3.12 7.61
N GLN A 41 -1.60 4.11 6.83
CA GLN A 41 -3.02 4.42 6.67
C GLN A 41 -3.69 3.51 5.63
N VAL A 42 -2.91 2.80 4.81
CA VAL A 42 -3.40 1.90 3.76
C VAL A 42 -3.24 0.45 4.21
N VAL A 43 -4.31 -0.08 4.82
CA VAL A 43 -4.34 -1.48 5.29
C VAL A 43 -4.90 -2.48 4.25
N ALA A 44 -5.62 -1.99 3.25
CA ALA A 44 -6.18 -2.78 2.16
C ALA A 44 -6.56 -1.90 0.97
N VAL A 45 -6.48 -2.45 -0.24
CA VAL A 45 -6.92 -1.79 -1.48
C VAL A 45 -7.80 -2.78 -2.25
N ASN A 46 -8.99 -2.36 -2.68
CA ASN A 46 -9.94 -3.15 -3.49
C ASN A 46 -10.33 -4.53 -2.92
N LYS A 47 -10.19 -4.73 -1.61
CA LYS A 47 -10.61 -5.96 -0.94
C LYS A 47 -12.11 -5.92 -0.64
N GLU A 48 -12.79 -7.05 -0.83
CA GLU A 48 -14.18 -7.25 -0.43
C GLU A 48 -14.39 -7.04 1.09
N LYS A 49 -15.61 -6.65 1.48
CA LYS A 49 -15.95 -6.43 2.89
C LYS A 49 -15.81 -7.74 3.70
N PRO A 50 -15.31 -7.69 4.95
CA PRO A 50 -15.27 -8.87 5.82
C PRO A 50 -16.65 -9.51 6.00
N ARG A 51 -16.70 -10.84 5.96
CA ARG A 51 -17.91 -11.65 6.18
C ARG A 51 -17.55 -13.06 6.64
N SER A 52 -18.52 -13.81 7.15
CA SER A 52 -18.33 -15.19 7.61
C SER A 52 -17.85 -16.12 6.49
N SER A 53 -17.04 -17.12 6.83
CA SER A 53 -16.63 -18.18 5.91
C SER A 53 -17.85 -18.94 5.38
N PHE A 54 -17.93 -19.12 4.07
CA PHE A 54 -19.00 -19.84 3.40
C PHE A 54 -18.52 -20.42 2.06
N MET A 55 -19.31 -21.31 1.50
CA MET A 55 -19.14 -21.83 0.15
C MET A 55 -20.53 -22.08 -0.45
N SER A 56 -20.68 -21.83 -1.74
CA SER A 56 -21.87 -22.21 -2.49
C SER A 56 -21.78 -23.67 -2.88
N TYR A 57 -22.90 -24.39 -2.84
CA TYR A 57 -22.98 -25.80 -3.22
C TYR A 57 -24.13 -26.00 -4.21
N ALA A 58 -24.03 -27.02 -5.07
CA ALA A 58 -25.10 -27.31 -6.02
C ALA A 58 -26.31 -28.00 -5.38
N ASP A 59 -26.12 -28.68 -4.25
CA ASP A 59 -27.16 -29.45 -3.57
C ASP A 59 -26.99 -29.44 -2.05
N ARG A 60 -28.04 -29.87 -1.34
CA ARG A 60 -28.09 -29.90 0.13
C ARG A 60 -27.13 -30.92 0.73
N GLU A 61 -26.93 -32.06 0.08
CA GLU A 61 -26.13 -33.17 0.62
C GLU A 61 -24.66 -32.76 0.67
N THR A 62 -24.14 -32.16 -0.40
CA THR A 62 -22.78 -31.61 -0.43
C THR A 62 -22.62 -30.43 0.53
N ALA A 63 -23.62 -29.54 0.63
CA ALA A 63 -23.60 -28.43 1.59
C ALA A 63 -23.46 -28.89 3.05
N LEU A 64 -24.16 -29.97 3.43
CA LEU A 64 -24.09 -30.52 4.79
C LEU A 64 -22.72 -31.08 5.15
N THR A 65 -21.89 -31.44 4.16
CA THR A 65 -20.52 -31.89 4.43
C THR A 65 -19.61 -30.75 4.92
N SER A 66 -19.96 -29.50 4.63
CA SER A 66 -19.15 -28.30 4.88
C SER A 66 -17.72 -28.36 4.28
N ARG A 67 -17.45 -29.30 3.38
CA ARG A 67 -16.16 -29.43 2.69
C ARG A 67 -16.19 -28.61 1.41
N PHE A 68 -15.33 -27.60 1.29
CA PHE A 68 -15.37 -26.69 0.15
C PHE A 68 -15.08 -27.42 -1.16
N GLU A 69 -14.21 -28.44 -1.11
CA GLU A 69 -13.78 -29.28 -2.22
C GLU A 69 -14.90 -30.14 -2.80
N LYS A 70 -16.03 -30.27 -2.10
CA LYS A 70 -17.22 -30.96 -2.59
C LYS A 70 -18.13 -30.05 -3.42
N SER A 71 -17.88 -28.75 -3.44
CA SER A 71 -18.60 -27.82 -4.31
C SER A 71 -18.07 -27.88 -5.75
N PRO A 72 -18.93 -27.92 -6.77
CA PRO A 72 -18.50 -27.77 -8.15
C PRO A 72 -18.01 -26.35 -8.48
N TYR A 73 -18.24 -25.39 -7.59
CA TYR A 73 -17.78 -24.00 -7.74
C TYR A 73 -16.41 -23.76 -7.08
N TYR A 74 -15.78 -24.82 -6.57
CA TYR A 74 -14.48 -24.77 -5.93
C TYR A 74 -13.37 -25.19 -6.90
N SER A 75 -12.26 -24.44 -6.89
CA SER A 75 -11.04 -24.78 -7.61
C SER A 75 -9.84 -24.60 -6.68
N LEU A 76 -9.06 -25.66 -6.49
CA LEU A 76 -7.84 -25.63 -5.68
C LEU A 76 -6.68 -25.15 -6.55
N LEU A 77 -6.02 -24.07 -6.11
CA LEU A 77 -4.82 -23.53 -6.77
C LEU A 77 -3.52 -23.87 -6.02
N ASN A 78 -3.58 -24.70 -4.97
CA ASN A 78 -2.39 -25.25 -4.34
C ASN A 78 -1.63 -26.16 -5.32
N GLY A 79 -0.31 -26.18 -5.21
CA GLY A 79 0.54 -26.96 -6.10
C GLY A 79 1.87 -26.26 -6.36
N THR A 80 2.46 -26.55 -7.51
CA THR A 80 3.73 -25.95 -7.93
C THR A 80 3.48 -24.64 -8.69
N TRP A 81 4.18 -23.59 -8.28
CA TRP A 81 4.12 -22.27 -8.90
C TRP A 81 5.50 -21.84 -9.37
N LYS A 82 5.56 -21.08 -10.47
CA LYS A 82 6.78 -20.39 -10.87
C LYS A 82 7.07 -19.25 -9.89
N PHE A 83 8.30 -19.20 -9.40
CA PHE A 83 8.72 -18.33 -8.32
C PHE A 83 10.01 -17.60 -8.68
N PHE A 84 10.01 -16.28 -8.49
CA PHE A 84 11.15 -15.41 -8.76
C PHE A 84 11.54 -14.69 -7.48
N PHE A 85 12.73 -14.98 -6.95
CA PHE A 85 13.22 -14.42 -5.70
C PHE A 85 14.32 -13.39 -5.95
N VAL A 86 14.26 -12.26 -5.24
CA VAL A 86 15.32 -11.26 -5.17
C VAL A 86 15.42 -10.71 -3.75
N ASP A 87 16.60 -10.28 -3.34
CA ASP A 87 16.84 -9.77 -1.97
C ASP A 87 16.18 -8.40 -1.71
N SER A 88 15.90 -7.64 -2.77
CA SER A 88 15.27 -6.32 -2.66
C SER A 88 14.32 -6.07 -3.83
N TYR A 89 13.19 -5.41 -3.56
CA TYR A 89 12.20 -5.05 -4.59
C TYR A 89 12.79 -4.20 -5.73
N LYS A 90 13.92 -3.52 -5.49
CA LYS A 90 14.64 -2.73 -6.49
C LYS A 90 15.30 -3.57 -7.58
N ASP A 91 15.52 -4.85 -7.30
CA ASP A 91 16.15 -5.80 -8.21
C ASP A 91 15.11 -6.56 -9.04
N LEU A 92 13.81 -6.29 -8.83
CA LEU A 92 12.74 -6.84 -9.66
C LEU A 92 12.77 -6.22 -11.07
N PRO A 93 12.72 -7.05 -12.13
CA PRO A 93 12.46 -6.56 -13.48
C PRO A 93 11.14 -5.80 -13.55
N GLN A 94 11.11 -4.66 -14.25
CA GLN A 94 9.91 -3.82 -14.35
C GLN A 94 8.71 -4.55 -14.96
N ASN A 95 8.96 -5.52 -15.84
CA ASN A 95 7.95 -6.30 -16.53
C ASN A 95 7.58 -7.60 -15.80
N ILE A 96 8.00 -7.84 -14.55
CA ILE A 96 7.82 -9.14 -13.86
C ILE A 96 6.36 -9.62 -13.80
N THR A 97 5.38 -8.70 -13.88
CA THR A 97 3.94 -9.01 -13.88
C THR A 97 3.32 -9.16 -15.26
N ASP A 98 4.07 -8.96 -16.34
CA ASP A 98 3.58 -9.09 -17.71
C ASP A 98 3.35 -10.58 -18.04
N PRO A 99 2.14 -10.99 -18.46
CA PRO A 99 1.84 -12.38 -18.82
C PRO A 99 2.70 -12.95 -19.97
N SER A 100 3.36 -12.09 -20.75
CA SER A 100 4.23 -12.50 -21.85
C SER A 100 5.68 -12.81 -21.42
N VAL A 101 6.04 -12.55 -20.15
CA VAL A 101 7.38 -12.85 -19.63
C VAL A 101 7.64 -14.35 -19.67
N ASN A 102 8.81 -14.72 -20.20
CA ASN A 102 9.25 -16.10 -20.16
C ASN A 102 9.71 -16.48 -18.75
N THR A 103 8.97 -17.38 -18.11
CA THR A 103 9.25 -17.87 -16.75
C THR A 103 10.09 -19.15 -16.73
N SER A 104 10.68 -19.58 -17.86
CA SER A 104 11.42 -20.85 -17.95
C SER A 104 12.66 -20.90 -17.05
N SER A 105 13.25 -19.75 -16.74
CA SER A 105 14.41 -19.65 -15.85
C SER A 105 14.03 -19.42 -14.38
N TRP A 106 12.74 -19.40 -14.05
CA TRP A 106 12.27 -19.20 -12.69
C TRP A 106 12.27 -20.53 -11.94
N ASP A 107 12.42 -20.43 -10.63
CA ASP A 107 12.34 -21.58 -9.75
C ASP A 107 10.90 -22.09 -9.67
N ASP A 108 10.74 -23.32 -9.19
CA ASP A 108 9.46 -23.91 -8.84
C ASP A 108 9.32 -23.94 -7.32
N ILE A 109 8.18 -23.47 -6.79
CA ILE A 109 7.88 -23.47 -5.35
C ILE A 109 6.57 -24.21 -5.07
N THR A 110 6.48 -24.88 -3.92
CA THR A 110 5.24 -25.50 -3.45
C THR A 110 4.40 -24.50 -2.64
N VAL A 111 3.12 -24.37 -3.01
CA VAL A 111 2.15 -23.51 -2.34
C VAL A 111 1.02 -24.37 -1.73
N PRO A 112 0.71 -24.22 -0.43
CA PRO A 112 1.32 -23.30 0.55
C PRO A 112 2.66 -23.82 1.11
N GLY A 113 3.54 -22.89 1.47
CA GLY A 113 4.81 -23.16 2.16
C GLY A 113 5.63 -21.88 2.34
N ASN A 114 6.40 -21.78 3.43
CA ASN A 114 7.36 -20.67 3.59
C ASN A 114 8.49 -20.82 2.55
N TRP A 115 9.01 -19.72 2.01
CA TRP A 115 10.05 -19.80 0.96
C TRP A 115 11.44 -20.15 1.54
N GLU A 116 11.70 -19.84 2.82
CA GLU A 116 13.01 -20.08 3.45
C GLU A 116 13.29 -21.56 3.63
N VAL A 117 12.25 -22.35 3.90
CA VAL A 117 12.35 -23.82 3.97
C VAL A 117 12.42 -24.48 2.59
N GLN A 118 12.27 -23.69 1.51
CA GLN A 118 12.35 -24.12 0.12
C GLN A 118 13.62 -23.60 -0.57
N GLY A 119 14.56 -22.99 0.18
CA GLY A 119 15.88 -22.60 -0.32
C GLY A 119 16.02 -21.13 -0.71
N HIS A 120 15.03 -20.28 -0.43
CA HIS A 120 15.08 -18.85 -0.77
C HIS A 120 15.22 -17.98 0.47
N GLY A 121 16.19 -17.05 0.48
CA GLY A 121 16.42 -16.17 1.62
C GLY A 121 16.96 -16.91 2.86
N VAL A 122 16.76 -16.31 4.03
CA VAL A 122 17.31 -16.82 5.30
C VAL A 122 16.23 -16.78 6.38
N ALA A 123 15.98 -17.93 7.01
CA ALA A 123 15.10 -17.99 8.18
C ALA A 123 15.79 -17.33 9.39
N ILE A 124 15.18 -16.29 9.94
CA ILE A 124 15.73 -15.53 11.07
C ILE A 124 14.82 -15.71 12.29
N TYR A 125 15.44 -15.92 13.44
CA TYR A 125 14.78 -15.90 14.74
C TYR A 125 15.33 -14.74 15.58
N THR A 126 14.43 -13.91 16.11
CA THR A 126 14.72 -12.86 17.08
C THR A 126 13.70 -12.94 18.22
N ASN A 127 14.14 -12.70 19.45
CA ASN A 127 13.27 -12.67 20.62
C ASN A 127 12.76 -11.25 20.93
N HIS A 128 13.66 -10.26 20.87
CA HIS A 128 13.33 -8.85 21.11
C HIS A 128 14.04 -7.96 20.08
N GLY A 129 13.33 -6.94 19.59
CA GLY A 129 13.79 -6.06 18.52
C GLY A 129 13.48 -6.62 17.13
N TYR A 130 13.51 -5.73 16.14
CA TYR A 130 13.29 -6.08 14.74
C TYR A 130 14.58 -6.63 14.12
N GLU A 131 14.42 -7.59 13.21
CA GLU A 131 15.48 -8.11 12.33
C GLU A 131 15.98 -7.04 11.34
N PHE A 132 15.15 -6.02 11.08
CA PHE A 132 15.52 -4.86 10.28
C PHE A 132 15.82 -3.63 11.14
N LYS A 133 16.67 -2.75 10.62
CA LYS A 133 16.89 -1.42 11.20
C LYS A 133 15.99 -0.40 10.49
N PRO A 134 15.27 0.47 11.23
CA PRO A 134 14.63 1.64 10.64
C PRO A 134 15.69 2.48 9.92
N LYS A 135 15.39 2.92 8.69
CA LYS A 135 16.22 3.86 7.95
C LYS A 135 15.86 5.29 8.30
#